data_AF-A0A2T3MM08-F1
#
_entry.id   AF-A0A2T3MM08-F1
#
_cell.length_a   1.000
_cell.length_b   1.000
_cell.length_c   1.000
_cell.angle_alpha   90.00
_cell.angle_beta   90.00
_cell.angle_gamma   90.00
#
_symmetry.space_group_name_H-M   'P 1'
#
loop_
_entity.id
_entity.type
_entity.pdbx_description
1 polymer ?
#
loop_
_entity_poly.entity_id
_entity_poly.type
_entity_poly.pdbx_seq_one_letter_code
_entity_poly.pdbx_strand_id
1 'polypeptide(L)'
;MPTTGFPTKWAAFAVILVCGLITSLFFLSGTDVPEKEPAIPAAIVIKPQQPAKVNTNALPPKPEEKWRYIQELENKKVIVPKLTQKHVSAKEKPAKPYLLQCGAYHSQTQADERKAMIAFQGLNSQIKVSTNNKGTWYRVVLGPYKDKRLAMNDQNKLQQHGISPCAIWFWE
;
A
#
# COMPACT_ATOMS: atom_id res chain seq x y z
N MET A 1 2.61 39.41 48.04
CA MET A 1 3.01 38.06 47.60
C MET A 1 1.86 37.11 47.94
N PRO A 2 1.02 36.67 47.00
CA PRO A 2 -0.04 35.71 47.32
C PRO A 2 0.51 34.28 47.25
N THR A 3 0.64 33.62 48.39
CA THR A 3 0.86 32.17 48.47
C THR A 3 -0.47 31.46 48.25
N THR A 4 -0.70 30.95 47.04
CA THR A 4 -1.82 30.05 46.75
C THR A 4 -1.47 28.65 47.22
N GLY A 5 -2.11 28.19 48.29
CA GLY A 5 -1.99 26.81 48.78
C GLY A 5 -2.44 25.80 47.73
N PHE A 6 -1.69 24.71 47.60
CA PHE A 6 -1.92 23.65 46.61
C PHE A 6 -3.32 23.03 46.76
N PRO A 7 -4.12 22.90 45.68
CA PRO A 7 -5.49 22.42 45.76
C PRO A 7 -5.53 20.89 45.95
N THR A 8 -5.48 20.44 47.20
CA THR A 8 -5.46 19.02 47.60
C THR A 8 -6.61 18.19 47.00
N LYS A 9 -7.78 18.81 46.76
CA LYS A 9 -8.92 18.14 46.09
C LYS A 9 -8.63 17.79 44.64
N TRP A 10 -7.93 18.65 43.90
CA TRP A 10 -7.53 18.39 42.52
C TRP A 10 -6.40 17.36 42.46
N ALA A 11 -5.49 17.37 43.42
CA ALA A 11 -4.46 16.35 43.55
C ALA A 11 -5.04 14.96 43.83
N ALA A 12 -6.03 14.85 44.71
CA ALA A 12 -6.73 13.59 44.96
C ALA A 12 -7.46 13.06 43.71
N PHE A 13 -8.13 13.94 42.96
CA PHE A 13 -8.77 13.57 41.69
C PHE A 13 -7.75 13.08 40.64
N ALA A 14 -6.60 13.74 40.53
CA ALA A 14 -5.55 13.32 39.61
C ALA A 14 -5.01 11.92 39.94
N VAL A 15 -4.82 11.61 41.22
CA VAL A 15 -4.36 10.28 41.66
C VAL A 15 -5.39 9.20 41.36
N ILE A 16 -6.68 9.44 41.58
CA ILE A 16 -7.75 8.48 41.27
C ILE A 16 -7.81 8.20 39.77
N LEU A 17 -7.66 9.24 38.93
CA LEU A 17 -7.68 9.10 37.47
C LEU A 17 -6.50 8.25 36.99
N VAL A 18 -5.29 8.50 37.51
CA VAL A 18 -4.10 7.73 37.15
C VAL A 18 -4.22 6.26 37.56
N CYS A 19 -4.70 5.99 38.78
CA CYS A 19 -4.92 4.61 39.23
C CYS A 19 -5.97 3.87 38.39
N GLY A 20 -7.08 4.51 38.03
CA GLY A 20 -8.12 3.93 37.17
C GLY A 20 -7.63 3.63 35.75
N LEU A 21 -6.75 4.49 35.20
CA LEU A 21 -6.16 4.29 33.88
C LEU A 21 -5.19 3.10 33.89
N ILE A 22 -4.40 2.95 34.95
CA ILE A 22 -3.49 1.80 35.13
C ILE A 22 -4.27 0.50 35.25
N THR A 23 -5.34 0.44 36.05
CA THR A 23 -6.16 -0.78 36.20
C THR A 23 -6.87 -1.15 34.90
N SER A 24 -7.36 -0.16 34.13
CA SER A 24 -7.97 -0.37 32.82
C SER A 24 -6.98 -0.93 31.79
N LEU A 25 -5.76 -0.40 31.73
CA LEU A 25 -4.71 -0.90 30.83
C LEU A 25 -4.27 -2.33 31.19
N PHE A 26 -4.20 -2.65 32.48
CA PHE A 26 -3.88 -4.00 32.92
C PHE A 26 -4.96 -5.01 32.51
N PHE A 27 -6.23 -4.60 32.56
CA PHE A 27 -7.36 -5.45 32.16
C PHE A 27 -7.45 -5.66 30.64
N LEU A 28 -7.15 -4.63 29.83
CA LEU A 28 -7.08 -4.75 28.37
C LEU A 28 -5.90 -5.63 27.90
N SER A 29 -4.81 -5.64 28.66
CA SER A 29 -3.61 -6.42 28.32
C SER A 29 -3.76 -7.90 28.68
N GLY A 30 -4.73 -8.26 29.52
CA GLY A 30 -4.93 -9.63 30.03
C GLY A 30 -6.00 -10.45 29.30
N THR A 31 -6.62 -9.93 28.24
CA THR A 31 -7.64 -10.67 27.47
C THR A 31 -7.06 -11.20 26.16
N ASP A 32 -6.48 -12.40 26.22
CA ASP A 32 -6.21 -13.19 25.02
C ASP A 32 -7.56 -13.58 24.39
N VAL A 33 -7.86 -13.01 23.23
CA VAL A 33 -9.04 -13.36 22.42
C VAL A 33 -8.72 -14.68 21.71
N PRO A 34 -9.45 -15.78 21.97
CA PRO A 34 -9.27 -17.00 21.20
C PRO A 34 -9.80 -16.82 19.79
N GLU A 35 -8.89 -16.84 18.82
CA GLU A 35 -9.15 -16.90 17.38
C GLU A 35 -10.04 -18.12 17.08
N LYS A 36 -11.31 -17.87 16.75
CA LYS A 36 -12.26 -18.90 16.32
C LYS A 36 -12.16 -19.05 14.82
N GLU A 37 -11.36 -20.02 14.37
CA GLU A 37 -11.20 -20.41 12.98
C GLU A 37 -12.49 -21.11 12.46
N PRO A 38 -13.11 -20.66 11.35
CA PRO A 38 -14.20 -21.40 10.73
C PRO A 38 -13.66 -22.51 9.82
N ALA A 39 -13.98 -23.74 10.19
CA ALA A 39 -13.72 -24.96 9.44
C ALA A 39 -14.40 -24.94 8.05
N ILE A 40 -13.64 -25.25 7.01
CA ILE A 40 -14.13 -25.50 5.64
C ILE A 40 -14.53 -26.98 5.56
N PRO A 41 -15.80 -27.33 5.24
CA PRO A 41 -16.22 -28.71 5.14
C PRO A 41 -15.67 -29.40 3.89
N ALA A 42 -15.35 -30.68 4.09
CA ALA A 42 -14.69 -31.61 3.20
C ALA A 42 -15.42 -31.90 1.88
N ALA A 43 -14.62 -32.36 0.92
CA ALA A 43 -14.95 -32.79 -0.42
C ALA A 43 -16.15 -33.75 -0.54
N ILE A 44 -16.96 -33.52 -1.57
CA ILE A 44 -18.00 -34.44 -2.03
C ILE A 44 -17.32 -35.50 -2.92
N VAL A 45 -17.19 -36.72 -2.39
CA VAL A 45 -16.86 -37.92 -3.17
C VAL A 45 -18.13 -38.45 -3.81
N ILE A 46 -18.25 -38.32 -5.14
CA ILE A 46 -19.29 -39.01 -5.91
C ILE A 46 -18.69 -40.30 -6.44
N LYS A 47 -19.20 -41.43 -5.95
CA LYS A 47 -19.00 -42.76 -6.53
C LYS A 47 -20.21 -43.04 -7.41
N PRO A 48 -20.04 -43.35 -8.71
CA PRO A 48 -21.07 -44.09 -9.43
C PRO A 48 -20.64 -45.52 -9.76
N GLN A 49 -21.66 -46.34 -9.68
CA GLN A 49 -21.73 -47.78 -9.80
C GLN A 49 -21.57 -48.23 -11.26
N GLN A 50 -21.00 -49.42 -11.40
CA GLN A 50 -20.83 -50.20 -12.62
C GLN A 50 -22.19 -50.60 -13.25
N PRO A 51 -22.27 -50.68 -14.59
CA PRO A 51 -23.16 -51.64 -15.24
C PRO A 51 -22.41 -52.65 -16.12
N ALA A 52 -22.75 -53.91 -15.87
CA ALA A 52 -22.90 -55.08 -16.74
C ALA A 52 -21.97 -55.32 -17.97
N LYS A 53 -21.49 -56.57 -18.00
CA LYS A 53 -20.75 -57.30 -19.05
C LYS A 53 -21.42 -57.25 -20.44
N VAL A 54 -20.60 -57.20 -21.49
CA VAL A 54 -20.78 -58.04 -22.70
C VAL A 54 -19.41 -58.51 -23.18
N ASN A 55 -19.16 -59.81 -23.06
CA ASN A 55 -18.10 -60.50 -23.80
C ASN A 55 -18.65 -60.80 -25.19
N THR A 56 -17.96 -60.38 -26.26
CA THR A 56 -17.91 -61.16 -27.51
C THR A 56 -16.56 -60.95 -28.18
N ASN A 57 -15.86 -62.07 -28.35
CA ASN A 57 -14.61 -62.22 -29.07
C ASN A 57 -14.67 -61.69 -30.51
N ALA A 58 -13.69 -60.86 -30.87
CA ALA A 58 -12.99 -60.86 -32.17
C ALA A 58 -11.94 -59.74 -32.12
N LEU A 59 -10.68 -60.07 -31.84
CA LEU A 59 -9.59 -59.09 -31.98
C LEU A 59 -9.21 -58.99 -33.48
N PRO A 60 -9.41 -57.84 -34.15
CA PRO A 60 -8.73 -57.58 -35.42
C PRO A 60 -7.22 -57.33 -35.17
N PRO A 61 -6.34 -57.69 -36.13
CA PRO A 61 -4.89 -57.59 -35.97
C PRO A 61 -4.43 -56.16 -35.67
N LYS A 62 -3.41 -56.05 -34.81
CA LYS A 62 -2.82 -54.79 -34.34
C LYS A 62 -2.40 -53.93 -35.55
N PRO A 63 -2.87 -52.67 -35.67
CA PRO A 63 -2.41 -51.77 -36.72
C PRO A 63 -0.91 -51.48 -36.61
N GLU A 64 -0.21 -51.52 -37.73
CA GLU A 64 1.22 -51.19 -37.83
C GLU A 64 1.49 -49.75 -37.39
N GLU A 65 2.51 -49.58 -36.55
CA GLU A 65 3.01 -48.30 -36.07
C GLU A 65 3.65 -47.52 -37.23
N LYS A 66 2.84 -46.76 -37.97
CA LYS A 66 3.35 -45.68 -38.82
C LYS A 66 3.68 -44.49 -37.93
N TRP A 67 4.99 -44.26 -37.75
CA TRP A 67 5.59 -43.17 -37.00
C TRP A 67 5.09 -41.82 -37.52
N ARG A 68 4.01 -41.31 -36.92
CA ARG A 68 3.44 -39.98 -37.18
C ARG A 68 4.28 -38.85 -36.57
N TYR A 69 5.53 -39.09 -36.20
CA TYR A 69 6.37 -38.08 -35.55
C TYR A 69 7.00 -37.09 -36.54
N ILE A 70 7.25 -37.50 -37.79
CA ILE A 70 8.08 -36.71 -38.71
C ILE A 70 7.25 -35.74 -39.57
N GLN A 71 5.97 -36.04 -39.81
CA GLN A 71 5.16 -35.23 -40.74
C GLN A 71 4.50 -33.99 -40.09
N GLU A 72 4.55 -33.85 -38.76
CA GLU A 72 3.87 -32.74 -38.07
C GLU A 72 4.80 -31.54 -37.79
N LEU A 73 6.12 -31.72 -37.93
CA LEU A 73 7.09 -30.65 -37.69
C LEU A 73 7.24 -29.67 -38.87
N GLU A 74 6.85 -30.05 -40.09
CA GLU A 74 6.97 -29.18 -41.28
C GLU A 74 5.90 -28.06 -41.31
N ASN A 75 4.71 -28.29 -40.73
CA ASN A 75 3.56 -27.40 -40.91
C ASN A 75 3.11 -26.62 -39.66
N LYS A 76 3.85 -26.66 -38.54
CA LYS A 76 3.64 -25.68 -37.47
C LYS A 76 4.28 -24.35 -37.87
N LYS A 77 3.58 -23.58 -38.71
CA LYS A 77 3.70 -22.13 -38.63
C LYS A 77 3.25 -21.73 -37.24
N VAL A 78 4.21 -21.51 -36.35
CA VAL A 78 4.00 -20.80 -35.10
C VAL A 78 3.56 -19.40 -35.50
N ILE A 79 2.25 -19.21 -35.60
CA ILE A 79 1.66 -17.89 -35.46
C ILE A 79 1.98 -17.54 -34.02
N VAL A 80 3.16 -16.94 -33.80
CA VAL A 80 3.39 -16.19 -32.58
C VAL A 80 2.22 -15.22 -32.54
N PRO A 81 1.26 -15.36 -31.61
CA PRO A 81 0.44 -14.21 -31.31
C PRO A 81 1.50 -13.18 -30.95
N LYS A 82 1.67 -12.20 -31.84
CA LYS A 82 2.57 -11.07 -31.66
C LYS A 82 2.22 -10.63 -30.26
N LEU A 83 3.05 -11.03 -29.27
CA LEU A 83 2.82 -10.77 -27.86
C LEU A 83 2.68 -9.28 -27.89
N THR A 84 1.41 -8.84 -27.87
CA THR A 84 1.02 -7.51 -28.30
C THR A 84 1.93 -6.66 -27.50
N GLN A 85 2.90 -6.06 -28.20
CA GLN A 85 4.10 -5.46 -27.66
C GLN A 85 3.52 -4.43 -26.74
N LYS A 86 3.36 -4.83 -25.46
CA LYS A 86 2.21 -4.41 -24.65
C LYS A 86 2.49 -2.96 -24.51
N HIS A 87 1.75 -2.17 -25.29
CA HIS A 87 2.26 -0.91 -25.78
C HIS A 87 2.88 -0.29 -24.56
N VAL A 88 4.21 -0.10 -24.58
CA VAL A 88 4.77 1.03 -23.87
C VAL A 88 4.21 2.19 -24.69
N SER A 89 2.89 2.38 -24.60
CA SER A 89 2.19 3.60 -24.89
C SER A 89 3.03 4.50 -24.05
N ALA A 90 3.84 5.29 -24.74
CA ALA A 90 4.39 6.50 -24.21
C ALA A 90 3.20 7.15 -23.53
N LYS A 91 3.05 6.90 -22.23
CA LYS A 91 2.03 7.53 -21.42
C LYS A 91 2.43 8.96 -21.56
N GLU A 92 1.63 9.67 -22.35
CA GLU A 92 1.85 11.04 -22.73
C GLU A 92 2.33 11.76 -21.48
N LYS A 93 3.59 12.21 -21.52
CA LYS A 93 4.22 12.79 -20.33
C LYS A 93 3.28 13.91 -19.89
N PRO A 94 2.92 13.97 -18.59
CA PRO A 94 1.99 14.99 -18.14
C PRO A 94 2.53 16.35 -18.57
N ALA A 95 1.67 17.16 -19.19
CA ALA A 95 2.05 18.48 -19.66
C ALA A 95 2.55 19.39 -18.52
N LYS A 96 2.18 19.06 -17.27
CA LYS A 96 2.56 19.79 -16.06
C LYS A 96 3.54 18.98 -15.19
N PRO A 97 4.58 19.63 -14.62
CA PRO A 97 5.46 18.97 -13.67
C PRO A 97 4.71 18.61 -12.38
N TYR A 98 5.29 17.72 -11.58
CA TYR A 98 4.80 17.31 -10.28
C TYR A 98 5.43 18.14 -9.15
N LEU A 99 4.75 18.21 -8.01
CA LEU A 99 5.28 18.76 -6.76
C LEU A 99 5.06 17.75 -5.65
N LEU A 100 5.97 17.73 -4.68
CA LEU A 100 5.82 16.92 -3.47
C LEU A 100 5.54 17.85 -2.29
N GLN A 101 4.32 17.83 -1.74
CA GLN A 101 3.93 18.62 -0.59
C GLN A 101 4.09 17.79 0.69
N CYS A 102 4.95 18.23 1.61
CA CYS A 102 5.29 17.51 2.84
C CYS A 102 4.69 18.12 4.11
N GLY A 103 3.75 19.07 3.96
CA GLY A 103 3.00 19.66 5.06
C GLY A 103 2.23 20.92 4.62
N ALA A 104 1.26 21.32 5.44
CA ALA A 104 0.60 22.61 5.38
C ALA A 104 0.33 23.07 6.81
N TYR A 105 0.85 24.24 7.17
CA TYR A 105 0.78 24.77 8.53
C TYR A 105 0.12 26.14 8.55
N HIS A 106 -0.46 26.53 9.69
CA HIS A 106 -0.96 27.89 9.89
C HIS A 106 0.12 28.86 10.40
N SER A 107 1.22 28.34 10.95
CA SER A 107 2.35 29.13 11.43
C SER A 107 3.54 29.00 10.48
N GLN A 108 4.20 30.13 10.22
CA GLN A 108 5.42 30.17 9.42
C GLN A 108 6.57 29.40 10.11
N THR A 109 6.71 29.55 11.43
CA THR A 109 7.77 28.87 12.20
C THR A 109 7.68 27.34 12.08
N GLN A 110 6.47 26.78 12.13
CA GLN A 110 6.28 25.32 11.94
C GLN A 110 6.67 24.87 10.52
N ALA A 111 6.39 25.70 9.52
CA ALA A 111 6.78 25.42 8.14
C ALA A 111 8.31 25.51 7.96
N ASP A 112 8.97 26.47 8.62
CA ASP A 112 10.43 26.63 8.61
C ASP A 112 11.15 25.47 9.32
N GLU A 113 10.64 25.02 10.47
CA GLU A 113 11.13 23.82 11.16
C GLU A 113 11.06 22.60 10.24
N ARG A 114 9.89 22.38 9.62
CA ARG A 114 9.70 21.26 8.69
C ARG A 114 10.62 21.37 7.47
N LYS A 115 10.82 22.57 6.93
CA LYS A 115 11.75 22.84 5.84
C LYS A 115 13.19 22.51 6.24
N ALA A 116 13.61 22.88 7.45
CA ALA A 116 14.93 22.55 7.98
C ALA A 116 15.12 21.04 8.14
N MET A 117 14.11 20.32 8.67
CA MET A 117 14.15 18.86 8.77
C MET A 117 14.35 18.19 7.40
N ILE A 118 13.67 18.69 6.36
CA ILE A 118 13.82 18.20 4.99
C ILE A 118 15.20 18.54 4.43
N ALA A 119 15.71 19.75 4.71
CA ALA A 119 17.06 20.18 4.32
C ALA A 119 18.15 19.29 4.94
N PHE A 120 17.96 18.82 6.17
CA PHE A 120 18.89 17.87 6.81
C PHE A 120 18.91 16.50 6.12
N GLN A 121 17.86 16.13 5.39
CA GLN A 121 17.88 14.94 4.53
C GLN A 121 18.58 15.17 3.18
N GLY A 122 19.16 16.36 2.98
CA GLY A 122 19.79 16.78 1.73
C GLY A 122 18.79 17.12 0.63
N LEU A 123 17.54 17.44 0.99
CA LEU A 123 16.49 17.80 0.04
C LEU A 123 16.09 19.27 0.23
N ASN A 124 15.94 20.01 -0.86
CA ASN A 124 15.52 21.41 -0.78
C ASN A 124 14.00 21.52 -0.86
N SER A 125 13.40 22.18 0.13
CA SER A 125 11.97 22.51 0.15
C SER A 125 11.73 24.01 0.22
N GLN A 126 10.57 24.43 -0.27
CA GLN A 126 10.12 25.81 -0.35
C GLN A 126 8.78 25.95 0.37
N ILE A 127 8.53 27.14 0.93
CA ILE A 127 7.26 27.44 1.59
C ILE A 127 6.44 28.30 0.62
N LYS A 128 5.29 27.78 0.17
CA LYS A 128 4.32 28.53 -0.62
C LYS A 128 3.18 28.98 0.30
N VAL A 129 2.91 30.28 0.30
CA VAL A 129 1.78 30.86 1.03
C VAL A 129 0.53 30.74 0.18
N SER A 130 -0.55 30.22 0.75
CA SER A 130 -1.86 30.13 0.09
C SER A 130 -2.92 30.67 1.01
N THR A 131 -3.62 31.70 0.54
CA THR A 131 -4.73 32.32 1.27
C THR A 131 -6.04 31.77 0.74
N ASN A 132 -6.81 31.14 1.62
CA ASN A 132 -8.18 30.69 1.34
C ASN A 132 -9.16 31.44 2.25
N ASN A 133 -10.46 31.26 2.05
CA ASN A 133 -11.51 31.85 2.90
C ASN A 133 -11.39 31.47 4.40
N LYS A 134 -10.62 30.43 4.71
CA LYS A 134 -10.37 29.92 6.07
C LYS A 134 -9.04 30.37 6.67
N GLY A 135 -8.32 31.28 6.01
CA GLY A 135 -7.04 31.83 6.46
C GLY A 135 -5.84 31.45 5.59
N THR A 136 -4.67 31.87 6.06
CA THR A 136 -3.37 31.69 5.39
C THR A 136 -2.74 30.35 5.79
N TRP A 137 -2.29 29.61 4.78
CA TRP A 137 -1.57 28.35 4.94
C TRP A 137 -0.17 28.44 4.35
N TYR A 138 0.81 27.92 5.09
CA TYR A 138 2.20 27.78 4.71
C TYR A 138 2.46 26.34 4.27
N ARG A 139 2.49 26.10 2.96
CA ARG A 139 2.68 24.76 2.37
C ARG A 139 4.16 24.51 2.11
N VAL A 140 4.70 23.44 2.67
CA VAL A 140 6.09 23.02 2.44
C VAL A 140 6.12 22.08 1.24
N VAL A 141 6.74 22.52 0.14
CA VAL A 141 6.76 21.81 -1.14
C VAL A 141 8.19 21.59 -1.63
N LEU A 142 8.44 20.45 -2.27
CA LEU A 142 9.70 20.12 -2.92
C LEU A 142 9.50 20.06 -4.44
N GLY A 143 10.55 20.46 -5.16
CA GLY A 143 10.63 20.35 -6.61
C GLY A 143 9.68 21.30 -7.35
N PRO A 144 9.94 21.50 -8.64
CA PRO A 144 9.14 20.82 -9.64
C PRO A 144 9.84 19.55 -10.16
N TYR A 145 9.14 18.43 -10.13
CA TYR A 145 9.61 17.13 -10.60
C TYR A 145 9.07 16.85 -12.01
N LYS A 146 9.94 16.41 -12.92
CA LYS A 146 9.53 16.06 -14.30
C LYS A 146 8.69 14.79 -14.35
N ASP A 147 9.05 13.81 -13.51
CA ASP A 147 8.43 12.50 -13.46
C ASP A 147 7.91 12.21 -12.04
N LYS A 148 6.74 11.56 -11.94
CA LYS A 148 6.17 11.09 -10.66
C LYS A 148 7.15 10.21 -9.88
N ARG A 149 7.98 9.43 -10.58
CA ARG A 149 8.96 8.52 -9.96
C ARG A 149 9.99 9.25 -9.12
N LEU A 150 10.44 10.43 -9.55
CA LEU A 150 11.41 11.24 -8.79
C LEU A 150 10.77 11.76 -7.49
N ALA A 151 9.55 12.28 -7.58
CA ALA A 151 8.80 12.74 -6.41
C ALA A 151 8.54 11.58 -5.41
N MET A 152 8.23 10.38 -5.92
CA MET A 152 7.99 9.21 -5.07
C MET A 152 9.26 8.67 -4.42
N ASN A 153 10.41 8.77 -5.09
CA ASN A 153 11.70 8.42 -4.49
C ASN A 153 12.03 9.32 -3.29
N ASP A 154 11.89 10.63 -3.47
CA ASP A 154 12.14 11.60 -2.40
C ASP A 154 11.11 11.46 -1.28
N GLN A 155 9.85 11.18 -1.61
CA GLN A 155 8.80 10.85 -0.64
C GLN A 155 9.20 9.64 0.22
N ASN A 156 9.66 8.55 -0.40
CA ASN A 156 10.09 7.36 0.32
C ASN A 156 11.30 7.65 1.22
N LYS A 157 12.27 8.44 0.74
CA LYS A 157 13.42 8.89 1.53
C LYS A 157 12.96 9.64 2.78
N LEU A 158 12.05 10.61 2.62
CA LEU A 158 11.51 11.38 3.74
C LEU A 158 10.72 10.51 4.72
N GLN A 159 9.93 9.55 4.23
CA GLN A 159 9.21 8.60 5.08
C GLN A 159 10.16 7.73 5.91
N GLN A 160 11.25 7.25 5.33
CA GLN A 160 12.27 6.46 6.04
C GLN A 160 12.93 7.25 7.18
N HIS A 161 13.02 8.57 7.06
CA HIS A 161 13.57 9.46 8.07
C HIS A 161 12.50 10.10 8.99
N GLY A 162 11.27 9.56 9.01
CA GLY A 162 10.19 10.01 9.90
C GLY A 162 9.52 11.32 9.50
N ILE A 163 9.78 11.85 8.30
CA ILE A 163 9.17 13.07 7.77
C ILE A 163 7.96 12.67 6.92
N SER A 164 6.86 12.37 7.60
CA SER A 164 5.56 12.03 6.99
C SER A 164 4.46 12.94 7.59
N PRO A 165 3.28 13.09 6.95
CA PRO A 165 2.89 12.65 5.61
C PRO A 165 3.35 13.63 4.49
N CYS A 166 3.65 13.09 3.30
CA CYS A 166 3.84 13.87 2.07
C CYS A 166 2.89 13.38 0.98
N ALA A 167 2.40 14.29 0.15
CA ALA A 167 1.49 14.02 -0.97
C ALA A 167 2.05 14.61 -2.28
N ILE A 168 1.86 13.89 -3.38
CA ILE A 168 2.29 14.33 -4.72
C ILE A 168 1.11 15.02 -5.41
N TRP A 169 1.33 16.25 -5.86
CA TRP A 169 0.37 17.04 -6.62
C TRP A 169 0.95 17.44 -7.97
N PHE A 170 0.14 18.04 -8.83
CA PHE A 170 0.63 18.71 -10.02
C PHE A 170 1.07 20.14 -9.66
N TRP A 171 2.10 20.61 -10.36
CA TRP A 171 2.51 21.99 -10.31
C TRP A 171 1.43 22.86 -10.95
N GLU A 172 0.81 23.69 -10.12
CA GLU A 172 -0.11 24.76 -10.54
C GLU A 172 0.67 26.03 -10.88
#